data_AF-A0A9E7EQT1-F1
#
_entry.id   AF-A0A9E7EQT1-F1
#
_cell.length_a   1.000
_cell.length_b   1.000
_cell.length_c   1.000
_cell.angle_alpha   90.00
_cell.angle_beta   90.00
_cell.angle_gamma   90.00
#
_symmetry.space_group_name_H-M   'P 1'
#
loop_
_entity.id
_entity.type
_entity.pdbx_description
1 polymer ?
#
loop_
_entity_poly.entity_id
_entity_poly.type
_entity_poly.pdbx_seq_one_letter_code
_entity_poly.pdbx_strand_id
1 'polypeptide(L)'
;MEEWRGTQERGSQVVTANEATQVGPHTPCRCQVIRSVGQWSSGTNQAEESIHDTYFSLIERAEHFIYIENQFFISGLSGDAIIKNRVLEAHYCRIIKAEKENKCFRIIIVIPLLPGFQGEIDDGGAASVRAIMHCQYRTTCRGPNSILQKLYDLMGPRATEFISFYGLRAYGRLCDGGPLVTNQVYVHSKLMIVDDQVALVGSANINDRSLLDQEIPRSMCLLKIKNLLNHSWMENHGKLENFPIVFASYCGWNTWVSVLNSL
;
A
#
# COMPACT_ATOMS: atom_id res chain seq x y z
N MET A 1 18.32 14.02 49.67
CA MET A 1 17.62 12.73 49.89
C MET A 1 16.25 13.13 50.40
N GLU A 2 15.19 12.61 49.78
CA GLU A 2 13.77 13.00 49.87
C GLU A 2 13.29 13.86 48.71
N GLU A 3 12.63 13.19 47.77
CA GLU A 3 11.57 13.80 46.99
C GLU A 3 10.66 12.68 46.42
N TRP A 4 9.35 12.84 46.68
CA TRP A 4 8.20 12.23 45.99
C TRP A 4 7.89 10.72 46.15
N ARG A 5 7.14 10.39 47.21
CA ARG A 5 6.19 9.26 47.21
C ARG A 5 4.75 9.77 47.29
N GLY A 6 4.00 9.59 46.20
CA GLY A 6 2.63 9.08 46.20
C GLY A 6 1.46 10.04 46.44
N THR A 7 0.77 10.40 45.36
CA THR A 7 -0.68 10.13 45.25
C THR A 7 -1.02 9.90 43.78
N GLN A 8 -1.31 8.64 43.43
CA GLN A 8 -1.75 8.25 42.09
C GLN A 8 -3.28 8.34 42.09
N GLU A 9 -3.84 9.43 41.58
CA GLU A 9 -5.28 9.53 41.34
C GLU A 9 -5.67 8.52 40.25
N ARG A 10 -6.43 7.52 40.66
CA ARG A 10 -6.96 6.47 39.80
C ARG A 10 -8.19 7.03 39.09
N GLY A 11 -7.98 7.83 38.05
CA GLY A 11 -9.04 8.27 37.15
C GLY A 11 -9.54 7.09 36.32
N SER A 12 -10.59 6.42 36.75
CA SER A 12 -11.34 5.49 35.90
C SER A 12 -12.15 6.30 34.88
N GLN A 13 -11.51 6.77 33.82
CA GLN A 13 -12.25 7.21 32.63
C GLN A 13 -12.71 5.96 31.88
N VAL A 14 -13.90 5.49 32.25
CA VAL A 14 -14.70 4.65 31.37
C VAL A 14 -15.02 5.51 30.16
N VAL A 15 -14.38 5.21 29.03
CA VAL A 15 -14.69 5.82 27.73
C VAL A 15 -16.18 5.58 27.48
N THR A 16 -16.98 6.63 27.55
CA THR A 16 -18.41 6.57 27.27
C THR A 16 -18.62 6.15 25.82
N ALA A 17 -19.61 5.27 25.58
CA ALA A 17 -19.94 4.65 24.30
C ALA A 17 -20.28 5.63 23.13
N ASN A 18 -20.21 6.94 23.34
CA ASN A 18 -20.60 7.95 22.37
C ASN A 18 -19.47 8.42 21.44
N GLU A 19 -18.20 8.07 21.70
CA GLU A 19 -17.08 8.43 20.79
C GLU A 19 -16.94 7.47 19.58
N ALA A 20 -17.75 6.41 19.51
CA ALA A 20 -17.76 5.45 18.39
C ALA A 20 -18.55 5.92 17.15
N THR A 21 -18.95 7.19 17.08
CA THR A 21 -19.95 7.70 16.12
C THR A 21 -19.39 8.23 14.79
N GLN A 22 -18.07 8.18 14.54
CA GLN A 22 -17.49 8.58 13.26
C GLN A 22 -17.14 7.42 12.34
N VAL A 23 -17.95 6.36 12.33
CA VAL A 23 -17.84 5.35 11.27
C VAL A 23 -18.85 5.74 10.18
N GLY A 24 -18.35 5.93 8.95
CA GLY A 24 -19.22 6.16 7.79
C GLY A 24 -20.22 5.01 7.59
N PRO A 25 -21.20 5.17 6.68
CA PRO A 25 -22.25 4.18 6.47
C PRO A 25 -21.67 2.78 6.21
N HIS A 26 -22.09 1.80 7.00
CA HIS A 26 -21.68 0.40 6.82
C HIS A 26 -22.30 -0.17 5.55
N THR A 27 -21.46 -0.72 4.67
CA THR A 27 -21.91 -1.43 3.47
C THR A 27 -21.70 -2.93 3.66
N PRO A 28 -22.73 -3.77 3.44
CA PRO A 28 -22.54 -5.21 3.47
C PRO A 28 -21.58 -5.65 2.37
N CYS A 29 -20.49 -6.31 2.76
CA CYS A 29 -19.48 -6.83 1.85
C CYS A 29 -19.10 -8.27 2.23
N ARG A 30 -18.59 -9.03 1.25
CA ARG A 30 -18.06 -10.37 1.52
C ARG A 30 -16.59 -10.24 1.85
N CYS A 31 -16.22 -10.62 3.06
CA CYS A 31 -14.86 -10.54 3.57
C CYS A 31 -14.25 -11.94 3.69
N GLN A 32 -12.96 -12.06 3.36
CA GLN A 32 -12.15 -13.23 3.65
C GLN A 32 -10.85 -12.78 4.31
N VAL A 33 -10.52 -13.35 5.46
CA VAL A 33 -9.23 -13.11 6.10
C VAL A 33 -8.18 -14.00 5.45
N ILE A 34 -7.03 -13.42 5.16
CA ILE A 34 -5.85 -14.11 4.61
C ILE A 34 -4.62 -13.71 5.45
N ARG A 35 -3.60 -14.56 5.49
CA ARG A 35 -2.42 -14.38 6.35
C ARG A 35 -1.15 -14.96 5.75
N SER A 36 -0.03 -14.47 6.27
CA SER A 36 1.29 -15.09 6.11
C SER A 36 1.76 -15.51 7.50
N VAL A 37 1.82 -16.82 7.75
CA VAL A 37 2.22 -17.41 9.03
C VAL A 37 2.97 -18.73 8.81
N GLY A 38 3.95 -19.01 9.66
CA GLY A 38 4.62 -20.31 9.74
C GLY A 38 4.74 -20.84 11.16
N GLN A 39 5.47 -21.95 11.29
CA GLN A 39 5.65 -22.70 12.55
C GLN A 39 6.10 -21.81 13.71
N TRP A 40 7.06 -20.93 13.50
CA TRP A 40 7.58 -20.03 14.54
C TRP A 40 6.53 -19.00 15.00
N SER A 41 5.77 -18.45 14.06
CA SER A 41 4.83 -17.36 14.30
C SER A 41 3.48 -17.79 14.89
N SER A 42 2.98 -18.98 14.51
CA SER A 42 1.61 -19.43 14.84
C SER A 42 1.54 -20.91 15.26
N GLY A 43 2.67 -21.62 15.37
CA GLY A 43 2.72 -23.03 15.75
C GLY A 43 2.12 -23.98 14.71
N THR A 44 1.94 -23.54 13.47
CA THR A 44 1.31 -24.32 12.41
C THR A 44 2.33 -25.15 11.63
N ASN A 45 2.11 -26.48 11.55
CA ASN A 45 3.00 -27.41 10.83
C ASN A 45 3.09 -27.11 9.32
N GLN A 46 2.08 -26.43 8.77
CA GLN A 46 2.07 -25.95 7.41
C GLN A 46 2.10 -24.43 7.44
N ALA A 47 2.99 -23.87 6.63
CA ALA A 47 3.01 -22.45 6.39
C ALA A 47 1.81 -22.04 5.53
N GLU A 48 1.28 -20.87 5.82
CA GLU A 48 0.25 -20.23 5.01
C GLU A 48 0.84 -19.00 4.32
N GLU A 49 0.67 -18.92 3.00
CA GLU A 49 1.12 -17.82 2.15
C GLU A 49 -0.05 -17.18 1.38
N SER A 50 -1.25 -17.25 1.97
CA SER A 50 -2.51 -16.87 1.30
C SER A 50 -2.56 -15.40 0.90
N ILE A 51 -1.78 -14.53 1.57
CA ILE A 51 -1.57 -13.13 1.13
C ILE A 51 -0.90 -13.08 -0.25
N HIS A 52 0.23 -13.78 -0.41
CA HIS A 52 0.98 -13.78 -1.66
C HIS A 52 0.13 -14.35 -2.79
N ASP A 53 -0.50 -15.50 -2.59
CA ASP A 53 -1.37 -16.13 -3.59
C ASP A 53 -2.55 -15.23 -4.01
N THR A 54 -3.12 -14.50 -3.06
CA THR A 54 -4.22 -13.57 -3.33
C THR A 54 -3.75 -12.38 -4.18
N TYR A 55 -2.56 -11.81 -3.91
CA TYR A 55 -1.98 -10.77 -4.77
C TYR A 55 -1.88 -11.26 -6.22
N PHE A 56 -1.34 -12.46 -6.44
CA PHE A 56 -1.19 -13.03 -7.78
C PHE A 56 -2.53 -13.24 -8.46
N SER A 57 -3.46 -13.89 -7.77
CA SER A 57 -4.78 -14.20 -8.33
C SER A 57 -5.55 -12.94 -8.72
N LEU A 58 -5.47 -11.88 -7.92
CA LEU A 58 -6.13 -10.61 -8.22
C LEU A 58 -5.48 -9.87 -9.39
N ILE A 59 -4.14 -9.80 -9.43
CA ILE A 59 -3.42 -9.12 -10.52
C ILE A 59 -3.67 -9.82 -11.86
N GLU A 60 -3.63 -11.16 -11.87
CA GLU A 60 -3.84 -11.95 -13.07
C GLU A 60 -5.26 -11.78 -13.65
N ARG A 61 -6.26 -11.67 -12.77
CA ARG A 61 -7.68 -11.57 -13.13
C ARG A 61 -8.17 -10.15 -13.39
N ALA A 62 -7.41 -9.12 -13.00
CA ALA A 62 -7.79 -7.73 -13.20
C ALA A 62 -8.14 -7.47 -14.68
N GLU A 63 -9.18 -6.71 -14.98
CA GLU A 63 -9.62 -6.45 -16.37
C GLU A 63 -9.35 -5.01 -16.81
N HIS A 64 -9.51 -4.04 -15.90
CA HIS A 64 -9.52 -2.62 -16.20
C HIS A 64 -8.41 -1.86 -15.48
N PHE A 65 -8.31 -1.99 -14.16
CA PHE A 65 -7.28 -1.27 -13.43
C PHE A 65 -6.91 -1.89 -12.08
N ILE A 66 -5.72 -1.53 -11.62
CA ILE A 66 -5.21 -1.84 -10.29
C ILE A 66 -4.71 -0.55 -9.65
N TYR A 67 -5.21 -0.25 -8.46
CA TYR A 67 -4.73 0.86 -7.63
C TYR A 67 -4.06 0.31 -6.38
N ILE A 68 -2.85 0.76 -6.08
CA ILE A 68 -2.06 0.30 -4.93
C ILE A 68 -1.61 1.50 -4.12
N GLU A 69 -1.88 1.48 -2.82
CA GLU A 69 -1.13 2.28 -1.85
C GLU A 69 -0.31 1.35 -0.97
N ASN A 70 1.01 1.51 -0.98
CA ASN A 70 1.85 0.70 -0.13
C ASN A 70 3.02 1.49 0.43
N GLN A 71 3.38 1.23 1.68
CA GLN A 71 4.58 1.82 2.28
C GLN A 71 5.86 1.38 1.57
N PHE A 72 5.92 0.14 1.09
CA PHE A 72 7.05 -0.37 0.31
C PHE A 72 6.57 -1.03 -0.97
N PHE A 73 7.29 -0.78 -2.06
CA PHE A 73 7.09 -1.45 -3.33
C PHE A 73 8.43 -2.03 -3.81
N ILE A 74 8.80 -3.16 -3.21
CA ILE A 74 10.07 -3.87 -3.43
C ILE A 74 9.75 -5.29 -3.89
N SER A 75 9.86 -5.51 -5.19
CA SER A 75 9.56 -6.78 -5.83
C SER A 75 10.47 -7.00 -7.04
N GLY A 76 10.67 -8.24 -7.47
CA GLY A 76 11.61 -8.60 -8.53
C GLY A 76 10.93 -9.35 -9.67
N LEU A 77 11.50 -9.22 -10.87
CA LEU A 77 11.15 -10.04 -12.03
C LEU A 77 11.80 -11.43 -11.95
N SER A 78 11.36 -12.35 -12.81
CA SER A 78 11.99 -13.66 -12.96
C SER A 78 13.49 -13.53 -13.21
N GLY A 79 14.29 -14.34 -12.51
CA GLY A 79 15.74 -14.28 -12.52
C GLY A 79 16.39 -13.32 -11.52
N ASP A 80 15.63 -12.50 -10.77
CA ASP A 80 16.23 -11.70 -9.68
C ASP A 80 16.69 -12.61 -8.53
N ALA A 81 17.99 -12.61 -8.28
CA ALA A 81 18.64 -13.42 -7.25
C ALA A 81 18.50 -12.82 -5.84
N ILE A 82 18.21 -11.52 -5.73
CA ILE A 82 18.17 -10.78 -4.45
C ILE A 82 16.74 -10.69 -3.95
N ILE A 83 15.80 -10.20 -4.77
CA ILE A 83 14.39 -10.03 -4.39
C ILE A 83 13.61 -11.23 -4.90
N LYS A 84 12.92 -11.94 -4.01
CA LYS A 84 12.31 -13.25 -4.31
C LYS A 84 10.83 -13.18 -4.64
N ASN A 85 10.08 -12.28 -4.02
CA ASN A 85 8.66 -12.13 -4.30
C ASN A 85 8.46 -11.69 -5.75
N ARG A 86 7.42 -12.22 -6.40
CA ARG A 86 7.18 -12.07 -7.84
C ARG A 86 5.94 -11.21 -8.16
N VAL A 87 5.52 -10.35 -7.23
CA VAL A 87 4.38 -9.42 -7.43
C VAL A 87 4.65 -8.49 -8.62
N LEU A 88 5.89 -8.02 -8.80
CA LEU A 88 6.30 -7.21 -9.96
C LEU A 88 6.11 -7.98 -11.27
N GLU A 89 6.49 -9.26 -11.29
CA GLU A 89 6.33 -10.15 -12.44
C GLU A 89 4.85 -10.31 -12.81
N ALA A 90 3.97 -10.47 -11.82
CA ALA A 90 2.53 -10.55 -12.06
C ALA A 90 2.00 -9.27 -12.73
N HIS A 91 2.39 -8.08 -12.25
CA HIS A 91 2.03 -6.81 -12.88
C HIS A 91 2.57 -6.71 -14.31
N TYR A 92 3.83 -7.03 -14.51
CA TYR A 92 4.47 -7.03 -15.83
C TYR A 92 3.73 -7.95 -16.81
N CYS A 93 3.51 -9.22 -16.45
CA CYS A 93 2.75 -10.17 -17.25
C CYS A 93 1.34 -9.68 -17.57
N ARG A 94 0.65 -9.07 -16.60
CA ARG A 94 -0.69 -8.53 -16.81
C ARG A 94 -0.71 -7.35 -17.79
N ILE A 95 0.28 -6.45 -17.71
CA ILE A 95 0.44 -5.35 -18.68
C ILE A 95 0.70 -5.89 -20.08
N ILE A 96 1.62 -6.85 -20.23
CA ILE A 96 1.90 -7.47 -21.52
C ILE A 96 0.65 -8.16 -22.11
N LYS A 97 -0.17 -8.78 -21.26
CA LYS A 97 -1.47 -9.33 -21.68
C LYS A 97 -2.42 -8.24 -22.17
N ALA A 98 -2.54 -7.11 -21.45
CA ALA A 98 -3.39 -5.99 -21.86
C ALA A 98 -2.99 -5.43 -23.23
N GLU A 99 -1.68 -5.23 -23.43
CA GLU A 99 -1.13 -4.71 -24.67
C GLU A 99 -1.40 -5.65 -25.85
N LYS A 100 -1.19 -6.97 -25.67
CA LYS A 100 -1.49 -7.98 -26.69
C LYS A 100 -2.98 -8.05 -27.04
N GLU A 101 -3.85 -7.86 -26.06
CA GLU A 101 -5.31 -7.84 -26.24
C GLU A 101 -5.83 -6.46 -26.70
N ASN A 102 -4.95 -5.46 -26.84
CA ASN A 102 -5.28 -4.06 -27.12
C ASN A 102 -6.40 -3.52 -26.20
N LYS A 103 -6.32 -3.87 -24.91
CA LYS A 103 -7.29 -3.44 -23.89
C LYS A 103 -6.77 -2.24 -23.11
N CYS A 104 -7.68 -1.30 -22.83
CA CYS A 104 -7.42 -0.23 -21.88
C CYS A 104 -7.21 -0.83 -20.49
N PHE A 105 -5.99 -0.74 -19.97
CA PHE A 105 -5.61 -1.26 -18.67
C PHE A 105 -4.62 -0.34 -17.97
N ARG A 106 -4.82 -0.09 -16.67
CA ARG A 106 -4.02 0.89 -15.92
C ARG A 106 -3.62 0.38 -14.53
N ILE A 107 -2.36 0.58 -14.16
CA ILE A 107 -1.84 0.36 -12.81
C ILE A 107 -1.37 1.69 -12.23
N ILE A 108 -1.89 2.04 -11.06
CA ILE A 108 -1.55 3.26 -10.31
C ILE A 108 -0.94 2.84 -8.98
N ILE A 109 0.28 3.28 -8.70
CA ILE A 109 1.01 2.92 -7.49
C ILE A 109 1.36 4.19 -6.72
N VAL A 110 0.90 4.29 -5.48
CA VAL A 110 1.19 5.40 -4.58
C VAL A 110 2.09 4.88 -3.46
N ILE A 111 3.28 5.47 -3.35
CA ILE A 111 4.34 5.12 -2.41
C ILE A 111 4.87 6.38 -1.71
N PRO A 112 5.45 6.27 -0.51
CA PRO A 112 6.02 7.44 0.16
C PRO A 112 7.17 8.02 -0.68
N LEU A 113 7.29 9.35 -0.70
CA LEU A 113 8.39 10.04 -1.41
C LEU A 113 9.75 9.66 -0.83
N LEU A 114 9.81 9.48 0.50
CA LEU A 114 10.97 8.99 1.21
C LEU A 114 10.54 7.97 2.26
N PRO A 115 11.27 6.85 2.44
CA PRO A 115 11.02 5.93 3.54
C PRO A 115 11.10 6.64 4.90
N GLY A 116 10.26 6.24 5.84
CA GLY A 116 10.20 6.85 7.17
C GLY A 116 11.50 6.62 7.94
N PHE A 117 12.19 7.70 8.29
CA PHE A 117 13.43 7.69 9.04
C PHE A 117 13.60 8.99 9.83
N GLN A 118 14.28 8.90 10.97
CA GLN A 118 14.67 10.06 11.78
C GLN A 118 16.07 10.51 11.35
N GLY A 119 16.16 11.53 10.49
CA GLY A 119 17.43 12.12 10.05
C GLY A 119 17.43 12.56 8.59
N GLU A 120 18.50 13.25 8.17
CA GLU A 120 18.69 13.63 6.77
C GLU A 120 19.22 12.45 5.95
N ILE A 121 18.98 12.43 4.63
CA ILE A 121 19.37 11.31 3.75
C ILE A 121 20.90 11.18 3.65
N ASP A 122 21.60 12.29 3.85
CA ASP A 122 23.06 12.39 3.77
C ASP A 122 23.76 12.01 5.09
N ASP A 123 23.01 11.78 6.16
CA ASP A 123 23.56 11.33 7.43
C ASP A 123 24.12 9.91 7.31
N GLY A 124 25.21 9.64 8.05
CA GLY A 124 25.80 8.31 8.16
C GLY A 124 24.80 7.25 8.65
N GLY A 125 23.82 7.66 9.48
CA GLY A 125 22.73 6.82 9.98
C GLY A 125 21.66 6.45 8.94
N ALA A 126 21.58 7.13 7.81
CA ALA A 126 20.57 6.88 6.77
C ALA A 126 20.92 5.71 5.83
N ALA A 127 21.90 4.87 6.17
CA ALA A 127 22.26 3.69 5.38
C ALA A 127 21.06 2.77 5.11
N SER A 128 20.21 2.55 6.12
CA SER A 128 18.97 1.76 6.02
C SER A 128 17.98 2.37 5.02
N VAL A 129 17.83 3.71 5.04
CA VAL A 129 16.97 4.44 4.11
C VAL A 129 17.48 4.30 2.68
N ARG A 130 18.79 4.52 2.49
CA ARG A 130 19.43 4.39 1.18
C ARG A 130 19.31 2.97 0.63
N ALA A 131 19.41 1.95 1.49
CA ALA A 131 19.20 0.56 1.09
C ALA A 131 17.75 0.30 0.63
N ILE A 132 16.76 0.78 1.38
CA ILE A 132 15.33 0.67 0.99
C ILE A 132 15.07 1.40 -0.32
N MET A 133 15.55 2.65 -0.45
CA MET A 133 15.43 3.44 -1.68
C MET A 133 16.10 2.74 -2.86
N HIS A 134 17.30 2.17 -2.67
CA HIS A 134 17.99 1.43 -3.71
C HIS A 134 17.15 0.25 -4.23
N CYS A 135 16.59 -0.56 -3.34
CA CYS A 135 15.73 -1.68 -3.71
C CYS A 135 14.45 -1.21 -4.41
N GLN A 136 13.80 -0.15 -3.91
CA GLN A 136 12.60 0.40 -4.53
C GLN A 136 12.86 1.00 -5.92
N TYR A 137 13.98 1.71 -6.11
CA TYR A 137 14.38 2.18 -7.43
C TYR A 137 14.72 1.03 -8.38
N ARG A 138 15.36 -0.04 -7.88
CA ARG A 138 15.62 -1.24 -8.69
C ARG A 138 14.34 -1.91 -9.18
N THR A 139 13.30 -1.97 -8.35
CA THR A 139 11.98 -2.48 -8.74
C THR A 139 11.32 -1.58 -9.80
N THR A 140 11.40 -0.26 -9.63
CA THR A 140 10.60 0.70 -10.41
C THR A 140 11.26 1.18 -11.69
N CYS A 141 12.45 1.79 -11.62
CA CYS A 141 13.02 2.55 -12.74
C CYS A 141 14.55 2.40 -12.97
N ARG A 142 15.29 1.78 -12.05
CA ARG A 142 16.75 1.75 -12.09
C ARG A 142 17.28 0.36 -12.43
N GLY A 143 17.89 0.25 -13.61
CA GLY A 143 18.57 -0.95 -14.08
C GLY A 143 17.73 -1.75 -15.07
N PRO A 144 18.37 -2.73 -15.77
CA PRO A 144 17.76 -3.44 -16.90
C PRO A 144 16.60 -4.36 -16.52
N ASN A 145 16.47 -4.67 -15.23
CA ASN A 145 15.40 -5.53 -14.69
C ASN A 145 14.31 -4.76 -13.95
N SER A 146 14.31 -3.42 -14.03
CA SER A 146 13.22 -2.60 -13.50
C SER A 146 12.00 -2.66 -14.41
N ILE A 147 10.79 -2.55 -13.85
CA ILE A 147 9.56 -2.68 -14.64
C ILE A 147 9.44 -1.60 -15.71
N LEU A 148 9.80 -0.35 -15.41
CA LEU A 148 9.73 0.72 -16.41
C LEU A 148 10.73 0.51 -17.54
N GLN A 149 11.95 0.06 -17.26
CA GLN A 149 12.92 -0.24 -18.32
C GLN A 149 12.43 -1.38 -19.22
N LYS A 150 11.95 -2.48 -18.63
CA LYS A 150 11.44 -3.64 -19.38
C LYS A 150 10.24 -3.29 -20.26
N LEU A 151 9.30 -2.51 -19.74
CA LEU A 151 8.15 -2.07 -20.53
C LEU A 151 8.60 -1.09 -21.62
N TYR A 152 9.47 -0.13 -21.30
CA TYR A 152 9.97 0.83 -22.29
C TYR A 152 10.72 0.15 -23.44
N ASP A 153 11.52 -0.86 -23.17
CA ASP A 153 12.22 -1.65 -24.20
C ASP A 153 11.24 -2.35 -25.16
N LEU A 154 10.02 -2.66 -24.71
CA LEU A 154 9.00 -3.38 -25.49
C LEU A 154 8.00 -2.49 -26.21
N MET A 155 7.54 -1.41 -25.56
CA MET A 155 6.45 -0.54 -26.07
C MET A 155 6.79 0.95 -26.05
N GLY A 156 8.02 1.31 -25.68
CA GLY A 156 8.51 2.69 -25.67
C GLY A 156 7.73 3.58 -24.68
N PRO A 157 7.48 4.86 -25.04
CA PRO A 157 6.79 5.82 -24.17
C PRO A 157 5.40 5.37 -23.70
N ARG A 158 4.73 4.49 -24.46
CA ARG A 158 3.41 3.94 -24.12
C ARG A 158 3.41 3.12 -22.83
N ALA A 159 4.57 2.70 -22.32
CA ALA A 159 4.68 2.08 -21.00
C ALA A 159 4.02 2.94 -19.90
N THR A 160 4.10 4.27 -20.04
CA THR A 160 3.49 5.22 -19.11
C THR A 160 1.96 5.27 -19.19
N GLU A 161 1.33 4.66 -20.20
CA GLU A 161 -0.14 4.47 -20.29
C GLU A 161 -0.60 3.31 -19.39
N PHE A 162 0.25 2.30 -19.17
CA PHE A 162 -0.09 1.11 -18.40
C PHE A 162 0.26 1.20 -16.92
N ILE A 163 1.34 1.87 -16.55
CA ILE A 163 1.80 1.94 -15.16
C ILE A 163 2.33 3.33 -14.79
N SER A 164 2.00 3.80 -13.59
CA SER A 164 2.54 5.06 -13.07
C SER A 164 2.71 5.04 -11.56
N PHE A 165 3.75 5.74 -11.11
CA PHE A 165 4.15 5.85 -9.71
C PHE A 165 3.94 7.28 -9.22
N TYR A 166 3.34 7.42 -8.04
CA TYR A 166 3.02 8.69 -7.42
C TYR A 166 3.47 8.69 -5.97
N GLY A 167 3.70 9.89 -5.44
CA GLY A 167 3.87 10.13 -4.02
C GLY A 167 3.03 11.31 -3.59
N LEU A 168 2.70 11.37 -2.30
CA LEU A 168 1.80 12.38 -1.75
C LEU A 168 2.59 13.48 -1.03
N ARG A 169 2.18 14.72 -1.23
CA ARG A 169 2.79 15.91 -0.61
C ARG A 169 1.71 16.93 -0.32
N ALA A 170 1.76 17.51 0.87
CA ALA A 170 0.89 18.59 1.29
C ALA A 170 1.71 19.87 1.52
N TYR A 171 1.01 21.00 1.50
CA TYR A 171 1.57 22.30 1.85
C TYR A 171 0.55 23.08 2.68
N GLY A 172 1.05 24.01 3.49
CA GLY A 172 0.22 24.82 4.38
C GLY A 172 1.03 25.89 5.08
N ARG A 173 0.37 26.72 5.89
CA ARG A 173 1.06 27.65 6.80
C ARG A 173 1.11 27.06 8.20
N LEU A 174 2.23 27.27 8.90
CA LEU A 174 2.37 26.81 10.29
C LEU A 174 1.46 27.57 11.27
N CYS A 175 1.15 28.83 10.96
CA CYS A 175 0.23 29.70 11.68
C CYS A 175 -0.28 30.81 10.75
N ASP A 176 -1.31 31.56 11.17
CA ASP A 176 -1.82 32.70 10.42
C ASP A 176 -0.73 33.76 10.21
N GLY A 177 -0.46 34.11 8.95
CA GLY A 177 0.67 34.99 8.58
C GLY A 177 2.06 34.33 8.67
N GLY A 178 2.15 33.08 9.12
CA GLY A 178 3.39 32.31 9.22
C GLY A 178 3.97 31.84 7.88
N PRO A 179 5.17 31.25 7.90
CA PRO A 179 5.84 30.77 6.69
C PRO A 179 5.04 29.65 6.02
N LEU A 180 5.09 29.62 4.68
CA LEU A 180 4.57 28.52 3.88
C LEU A 180 5.54 27.34 3.99
N VAL A 181 5.01 26.17 4.32
CA VAL A 181 5.78 24.92 4.46
C VAL A 181 5.16 23.83 3.59
N THR A 182 5.99 22.86 3.19
CA THR A 182 5.53 21.64 2.53
C THR A 182 6.16 20.42 3.17
N ASN A 183 5.40 19.33 3.28
CA ASN A 183 5.92 18.06 3.74
C ASN A 183 5.29 16.90 2.97
N GLN A 184 5.98 15.76 2.93
CA GLN A 184 5.39 14.54 2.37
C GLN A 184 4.19 14.11 3.22
N VAL A 185 3.17 13.59 2.57
CA VAL A 185 2.14 12.80 3.26
C VAL A 185 2.66 11.36 3.22
N TYR A 186 3.00 10.84 4.40
CA TYR A 186 3.66 9.55 4.49
C TYR A 186 2.66 8.41 4.28
N VAL A 187 2.76 7.75 3.13
CA VAL A 187 1.91 6.62 2.76
C VAL A 187 2.30 5.40 3.58
N HIS A 188 1.50 5.10 4.60
CA HIS A 188 1.65 3.90 5.44
C HIS A 188 0.60 2.82 5.13
N SER A 189 -0.28 3.05 4.17
CA SER A 189 -1.27 2.09 3.68
C SER A 189 -0.62 0.78 3.21
N LYS A 190 -1.41 -0.29 3.20
CA LYS A 190 -1.14 -1.54 2.48
C LYS A 190 -2.46 -1.99 1.85
N LEU A 191 -2.79 -1.33 0.77
CA LEU A 191 -4.06 -1.39 0.06
C LEU A 191 -3.81 -1.75 -1.39
N MET A 192 -4.64 -2.63 -1.94
CA MET A 192 -4.78 -2.84 -3.37
C MET A 192 -6.26 -2.87 -3.73
N ILE A 193 -6.70 -2.06 -4.68
CA ILE A 193 -8.05 -2.09 -5.26
C ILE A 193 -7.93 -2.60 -6.69
N VAL A 194 -8.82 -3.52 -7.06
CA VAL A 194 -8.89 -4.12 -8.40
C VAL A 194 -10.30 -3.94 -8.95
N ASP A 195 -10.38 -3.28 -10.11
CA ASP A 195 -11.59 -3.10 -10.93
C ASP A 195 -12.82 -2.57 -10.17
N ASP A 196 -12.63 -1.78 -9.11
CA ASP A 196 -13.71 -1.28 -8.22
C ASP A 196 -14.61 -2.35 -7.58
N GLN A 197 -14.14 -3.59 -7.57
CA GLN A 197 -14.90 -4.75 -7.11
C GLN A 197 -14.25 -5.44 -5.92
N VAL A 198 -12.93 -5.31 -5.80
CA VAL A 198 -12.18 -6.01 -4.75
C VAL A 198 -11.15 -5.06 -4.16
N ALA A 199 -11.12 -5.01 -2.83
CA ALA A 199 -10.05 -4.38 -2.08
C ALA A 199 -9.32 -5.40 -1.22
N LEU A 200 -8.00 -5.34 -1.22
CA LEU A 200 -7.15 -6.06 -0.31
C LEU A 200 -6.56 -5.06 0.68
N VAL A 201 -6.84 -5.24 1.97
CA VAL A 201 -6.46 -4.28 3.01
C VAL A 201 -5.76 -5.00 4.15
N GLY A 202 -4.61 -4.51 4.61
CA GLY A 202 -4.01 -5.12 5.79
C GLY A 202 -2.67 -4.56 6.22
N SER A 203 -1.81 -5.46 6.68
CA SER A 203 -0.52 -5.12 7.29
C SER A 203 0.69 -5.45 6.42
N ALA A 204 0.51 -6.23 5.34
CA ALA A 204 1.61 -6.75 4.54
C ALA A 204 2.07 -5.74 3.47
N ASN A 205 3.33 -5.35 3.55
CA ASN A 205 3.95 -4.53 2.51
C ASN A 205 4.28 -5.36 1.26
N ILE A 206 4.49 -4.71 0.12
CA ILE A 206 5.03 -5.40 -1.06
C ILE A 206 6.54 -5.49 -0.90
N ASN A 207 7.00 -6.50 -0.15
CA ASN A 207 8.40 -6.89 0.02
C ASN A 207 8.53 -8.35 0.50
N ASP A 208 9.72 -8.94 0.35
CA ASP A 208 9.98 -10.32 0.78
C ASP A 208 9.64 -10.55 2.25
N ARG A 209 9.96 -9.58 3.12
CA ARG A 209 9.69 -9.64 4.57
C ARG A 209 8.20 -9.76 4.92
N SER A 210 7.29 -9.27 4.08
CA SER A 210 5.86 -9.34 4.40
C SER A 210 5.14 -10.46 3.64
N LEU A 211 5.69 -10.85 2.49
CA LEU A 211 5.03 -11.79 1.59
C LEU A 211 5.58 -13.21 1.68
N LEU A 212 6.86 -13.38 2.03
CA LEU A 212 7.56 -14.67 2.03
C LEU A 212 8.14 -15.05 3.39
N ASP A 213 8.44 -14.08 4.25
CA ASP A 213 8.93 -14.34 5.60
C ASP A 213 7.78 -14.82 6.50
N GLN A 214 7.88 -16.07 6.93
CA GLN A 214 6.88 -16.77 7.73
C GLN A 214 7.18 -16.68 9.25
N GLU A 215 8.29 -16.05 9.65
CA GLU A 215 8.64 -15.84 11.05
C GLU A 215 7.87 -14.66 11.67
N ILE A 216 7.44 -13.70 10.84
CA ILE A 216 6.69 -12.53 11.27
C ILE A 216 5.24 -12.64 10.78
N PRO A 217 4.25 -12.83 11.68
CA PRO A 217 2.87 -13.03 11.25
C PRO A 217 2.30 -11.76 10.61
N ARG A 218 1.68 -11.92 9.44
CA ARG A 218 0.96 -10.85 8.74
C ARG A 218 -0.48 -11.27 8.46
N SER A 219 -1.38 -10.30 8.49
CA SER A 219 -2.77 -10.50 8.09
C SER A 219 -3.22 -9.42 7.11
N MET A 220 -4.10 -9.83 6.21
CA MET A 220 -4.89 -8.94 5.35
C MET A 220 -6.33 -9.44 5.29
N CYS A 221 -7.23 -8.55 4.94
CA CYS A 221 -8.62 -8.84 4.65
C CYS A 221 -8.87 -8.58 3.17
N LEU A 222 -9.33 -9.61 2.47
CA LEU A 222 -9.87 -9.53 1.13
C LEU A 222 -11.34 -9.14 1.23
N LEU A 223 -11.68 -7.96 0.71
CA LEU A 223 -13.01 -7.39 0.70
C LEU A 223 -13.55 -7.43 -0.72
N LYS A 224 -14.56 -8.25 -0.99
CA LYS A 224 -15.34 -8.16 -2.23
C LYS A 224 -16.45 -7.13 -2.02
N ILE A 225 -16.29 -5.98 -2.67
CA ILE A 225 -17.14 -4.81 -2.50
C ILE A 225 -17.98 -4.66 -3.78
N LYS A 226 -19.30 -4.51 -3.62
CA LYS A 226 -20.14 -4.08 -4.75
C LYS A 226 -20.04 -2.56 -4.82
N ASN A 227 -19.51 -2.03 -5.93
CA ASN A 227 -19.45 -0.61 -6.28
C ASN A 227 -18.62 0.25 -5.31
N LEU A 228 -17.29 0.12 -5.36
CA LEU A 228 -16.37 0.99 -4.57
C LEU A 228 -16.35 2.45 -5.08
N LEU A 229 -16.44 2.66 -6.39
CA LEU A 229 -16.39 3.97 -7.01
C LEU A 229 -17.66 4.20 -7.84
N ASN A 230 -18.34 5.33 -7.62
CA ASN A 230 -19.38 5.77 -8.56
C ASN A 230 -18.73 6.00 -9.93
N HIS A 231 -19.36 5.49 -10.99
CA HIS A 231 -18.90 5.50 -12.39
C HIS A 231 -18.51 6.87 -12.99
N SER A 232 -18.67 8.00 -12.28
CA SER A 232 -18.36 9.34 -12.80
C SER A 232 -16.86 9.67 -12.87
N TRP A 233 -15.98 8.77 -12.42
CA TRP A 233 -14.54 9.02 -12.32
C TRP A 233 -13.79 8.95 -13.65
N MET A 234 -14.22 8.07 -14.57
CA MET A 234 -13.58 7.88 -15.87
C MET A 234 -13.93 8.98 -16.88
N GLU A 235 -14.99 9.76 -16.64
CA GLU A 235 -15.44 10.82 -17.55
C GLU A 235 -14.65 12.15 -17.40
N ASN A 236 -13.90 12.34 -16.32
CA ASN A 236 -13.26 13.62 -15.98
C ASN A 236 -11.72 13.65 -16.14
N HIS A 237 -11.21 13.09 -17.25
CA HIS A 237 -9.85 13.34 -17.78
C HIS A 237 -8.72 13.50 -16.74
N GLY A 238 -8.57 12.53 -15.83
CA GLY A 238 -7.34 12.37 -15.05
C GLY A 238 -7.03 13.46 -14.02
N LYS A 239 -8.01 14.24 -13.56
CA LYS A 239 -7.81 15.12 -12.40
C LYS A 239 -7.94 14.33 -11.09
N LEU A 240 -6.82 14.21 -10.36
CA LEU A 240 -6.69 13.58 -9.03
C LEU A 240 -7.42 14.34 -7.89
N GLU A 241 -8.42 15.15 -8.21
CA GLU A 241 -9.02 16.08 -7.24
C GLU A 241 -10.05 15.42 -6.32
N ASN A 242 -10.56 14.21 -6.65
CA ASN A 242 -11.64 13.57 -5.89
C ASN A 242 -11.42 12.11 -5.44
N PHE A 243 -10.17 11.68 -5.29
CA PHE A 243 -9.87 10.26 -5.05
C PHE A 243 -10.28 9.94 -3.62
N PRO A 244 -11.18 8.97 -3.38
CA PRO A 244 -11.50 8.64 -2.01
C PRO A 244 -10.29 8.00 -1.36
N ILE A 245 -9.69 8.68 -0.39
CA ILE A 245 -8.57 8.13 0.36
C ILE A 245 -9.14 7.04 1.24
N VAL A 246 -8.77 5.79 0.95
CA VAL A 246 -9.14 4.64 1.76
C VAL A 246 -8.14 4.55 2.91
N PHE A 247 -8.49 5.14 4.05
CA PHE A 247 -7.72 4.99 5.27
C PHE A 247 -7.98 3.61 5.86
N ALA A 248 -6.96 2.76 5.81
CA ALA A 248 -6.90 1.54 6.60
C ALA A 248 -6.08 1.81 7.87
N SER A 249 -6.75 1.97 9.02
CA SER A 249 -6.07 2.07 10.31
C SER A 249 -6.14 0.71 11.02
N TYR A 250 -4.98 0.18 11.39
CA TYR A 250 -4.85 -0.99 12.25
C TYR A 250 -4.63 -0.52 13.68
N CYS A 251 -5.60 -0.76 14.56
CA CYS A 251 -5.44 -0.57 16.00
C CYS A 251 -5.91 -1.84 16.73
N GLY A 252 -4.95 -2.69 17.11
CA GLY A 252 -5.23 -3.97 17.76
C GLY A 252 -5.94 -4.99 16.85
N TRP A 253 -6.95 -5.68 17.39
CA TRP A 253 -7.72 -6.73 16.71
C TRP A 253 -8.78 -6.19 15.72
N ASN A 254 -8.93 -4.87 15.60
CA ASN A 254 -9.93 -4.24 14.73
C ASN A 254 -9.26 -3.60 13.52
N THR A 255 -9.72 -3.99 12.32
CA THR A 255 -9.36 -3.34 11.05
C THR A 255 -10.44 -2.34 10.69
N TRP A 256 -10.09 -1.07 10.55
CA TRP A 256 -11.01 -0.02 10.11
C TRP A 256 -10.65 0.39 8.69
N VAL A 257 -11.59 0.25 7.75
CA VAL A 257 -11.44 0.73 6.37
C VAL A 257 -12.42 1.88 6.20
N SER A 258 -11.92 3.10 6.16
CA SER A 258 -12.71 4.31 5.92
C SER A 258 -12.44 4.81 4.51
N VAL A 259 -13.47 4.79 3.66
CA VAL A 259 -13.44 5.42 2.33
C VAL A 259 -13.91 6.86 2.52
N LEU A 260 -12.99 7.82 2.58
CA LEU A 260 -13.35 9.24 2.65
C LEU A 260 -13.45 9.80 1.24
N ASN A 261 -14.63 10.22 0.81
CA ASN A 261 -14.73 11.13 -0.33
C ASN A 261 -14.01 12.43 0.07
N SER A 262 -13.08 12.90 -0.75
CA SER A 262 -12.52 14.24 -0.55
C SER A 262 -13.65 15.28 -0.62
N LEU A 263 -13.54 16.29 0.23
CA LEU A 263 -14.40 17.48 0.22
C LEU A 263 -14.14 18.33 -1.03
#